data_AF-A0A379TBL0-F1
#
_entry.id   AF-A0A379TBL0-F1
#
_cell.length_a   1.000
_cell.length_b   1.000
_cell.length_c   1.000
_cell.angle_alpha   90.00
_cell.angle_beta   90.00
_cell.angle_gamma   90.00
#
_symmetry.space_group_name_H-M   'P 1'
#
loop_
_entity.id
_entity.type
_entity.pdbx_description
1 polymer ?
#
loop_
_entity_poly.entity_id
_entity_poly.type
_entity_poly.pdbx_seq_one_letter_code
_entity_poly.pdbx_strand_id
1 'polypeptide(L)'
;MKTGNTRPLDGFAHSQFIQQFAAISAAQRDALALKNDAVRLVFVDGRFMPELSDSTQNSGFDVSVRDERQTLAAPVQPEIFLHLTESLAHCVTYIQVRRNQRPVKPLLLMHITQGVDGDELNTAHYRHHLSLAEGAEATVIEHYVSHGEAKHFTGARLTMKVAENARLRHIKLAFENASSYHFAHNDLLLATDALGV
;
A
#
# COMPACT_ATOMS: atom_id res chain seq x y z
N MET A 1 0.43 9.61 33.87
CA MET A 1 0.87 10.65 32.90
C MET A 1 2.31 10.33 32.52
N LYS A 2 2.59 10.18 31.21
CA LYS A 2 3.87 9.75 30.56
C LYS A 2 4.20 8.27 30.78
N THR A 3 4.51 7.46 29.77
CA THR A 3 5.36 7.66 28.59
C THR A 3 4.69 7.16 27.30
N GLY A 4 4.43 8.07 26.34
CA GLY A 4 4.17 7.68 24.96
C GLY A 4 5.44 7.07 24.37
N ASN A 5 5.32 5.87 23.84
CA ASN A 5 6.42 5.07 23.34
C ASN A 5 6.95 5.69 22.03
N THR A 6 7.91 6.61 22.12
CA THR A 6 8.62 7.13 20.95
C THR A 6 9.55 6.03 20.44
N ARG A 7 9.25 5.41 19.30
CA ARG A 7 10.27 4.61 18.60
C ARG A 7 11.43 5.56 18.24
N PRO A 8 12.67 5.27 18.67
CA PRO A 8 13.79 6.16 18.39
C PRO A 8 14.02 6.24 16.87
N LEU A 9 14.03 7.47 16.34
CA LEU A 9 14.41 7.74 14.95
C LEU A 9 15.92 7.67 14.73
N ASP A 10 16.72 7.55 15.79
CA ASP A 10 18.18 7.57 15.70
C ASP A 10 18.71 6.44 14.82
N GLY A 11 18.20 5.22 14.97
CA GLY A 11 18.60 4.08 14.13
C GLY A 11 18.24 4.26 12.65
N PHE A 12 17.15 4.99 12.37
CA PHE A 12 16.71 5.32 11.02
C PHE A 12 17.55 6.45 10.41
N ALA A 13 17.76 7.54 11.15
CA ALA A 13 18.45 8.73 10.67
C ALA A 13 19.94 8.50 10.35
N HIS A 14 20.58 7.53 11.01
CA HIS A 14 21.98 7.18 10.76
C HIS A 14 22.17 6.02 9.76
N SER A 15 21.08 5.52 9.17
CA SER A 15 21.16 4.43 8.18
C SER A 15 21.53 4.96 6.79
N GLN A 16 22.31 4.16 6.04
CA GLN A 16 22.52 4.38 4.62
C GLN A 16 21.36 3.76 3.84
N PHE A 17 20.57 4.60 3.17
CA PHE A 17 19.42 4.16 2.40
C PHE A 17 19.82 3.82 0.97
N ILE A 18 19.35 2.67 0.50
CA ILE A 18 19.49 2.25 -0.90
C ILE A 18 18.11 1.88 -1.46
N GLN A 19 17.95 1.97 -2.78
CA GLN A 19 16.77 1.46 -3.48
C GLN A 19 17.19 0.35 -4.43
N GLN A 20 17.09 -0.88 -3.94
CA GLN A 20 17.40 -2.07 -4.70
C GLN A 20 16.14 -2.90 -4.94
N PHE A 21 15.96 -3.30 -6.19
CA PHE A 21 14.92 -4.24 -6.59
C PHE A 21 15.52 -5.62 -6.74
N ALA A 22 14.88 -6.62 -6.13
CA ALA A 22 15.16 -8.02 -6.39
C ALA A 22 13.86 -8.77 -6.74
N ALA A 23 13.87 -9.46 -7.88
CA ALA A 23 12.72 -10.23 -8.33
C ALA A 23 12.48 -11.45 -7.41
N ILE A 24 11.21 -11.79 -7.23
CA ILE A 24 10.80 -13.00 -6.49
C ILE A 24 10.01 -13.93 -7.40
N SER A 25 10.04 -15.22 -7.08
CA SER A 25 9.23 -16.24 -7.74
C SER A 25 7.79 -16.27 -7.22
N ALA A 26 6.88 -16.85 -8.02
CA ALA A 26 5.50 -17.12 -7.60
C ALA A 26 5.45 -18.00 -6.33
N ALA A 27 6.37 -18.96 -6.19
CA ALA A 27 6.45 -19.82 -5.01
C ALA A 27 6.81 -19.02 -3.73
N GLN A 28 7.77 -18.08 -3.83
CA GLN A 28 8.12 -17.19 -2.71
C GLN A 28 6.94 -16.27 -2.35
N ARG A 29 6.23 -15.72 -3.34
CA ARG A 29 4.99 -14.96 -3.12
C ARG A 29 3.96 -15.80 -2.38
N ASP A 30 3.69 -17.02 -2.85
CA ASP A 30 2.62 -17.86 -2.29
C ASP A 30 2.92 -18.35 -0.88
N ALA A 31 4.20 -18.53 -0.52
CA ALA A 31 4.62 -18.85 0.84
C ALA A 31 4.30 -17.72 1.84
N LEU A 32 4.31 -16.46 1.39
CA LEU A 32 4.03 -15.28 2.20
C LEU A 32 2.57 -14.81 2.08
N ALA A 33 1.79 -15.38 1.16
CA ALA A 33 0.45 -14.90 0.85
C ALA A 33 -0.58 -15.24 1.92
N LEU A 34 -1.55 -14.35 2.10
CA LEU A 34 -2.76 -14.67 2.84
C LEU A 34 -3.56 -15.74 2.07
N LYS A 35 -4.09 -16.71 2.80
CA LYS A 35 -5.05 -17.67 2.27
C LYS A 35 -6.44 -17.04 2.28
N ASN A 36 -6.72 -16.20 1.28
CA ASN A 36 -8.02 -15.57 1.09
C ASN A 36 -8.46 -15.62 -0.38
N ASP A 37 -9.78 -15.59 -0.61
CA ASP A 37 -10.33 -15.45 -1.96
C ASP A 37 -10.46 -13.95 -2.29
N ALA A 38 -9.47 -13.40 -2.98
CA ALA A 38 -9.34 -11.97 -3.29
C ALA A 38 -8.83 -11.76 -4.73
N VAL A 39 -9.00 -10.55 -5.25
CA VAL A 39 -8.29 -10.09 -6.46
C VAL A 39 -6.97 -9.50 -5.98
N ARG A 40 -5.84 -10.15 -6.27
CA ARG A 40 -4.55 -9.79 -5.69
C ARG A 40 -3.68 -8.99 -6.66
N LEU A 41 -3.21 -7.83 -6.21
CA LEU A 41 -2.17 -7.04 -6.87
C LEU A 41 -0.89 -7.16 -6.04
N VAL A 42 0.22 -7.50 -6.68
CA VAL A 42 1.51 -7.75 -6.02
C VAL A 42 2.48 -6.63 -6.34
N PHE A 43 3.12 -6.12 -5.29
CA PHE A 43 4.17 -5.12 -5.34
C PHE A 43 5.42 -5.65 -4.65
N VAL A 44 6.58 -5.52 -5.30
CA VAL A 44 7.87 -5.99 -4.81
C VAL A 44 8.86 -4.84 -4.86
N ASP A 45 9.47 -4.51 -3.72
CA ASP A 45 10.40 -3.40 -3.54
C ASP A 45 9.96 -2.09 -4.22
N GLY A 46 8.69 -1.69 -3.98
CA GLY A 46 8.12 -0.45 -4.51
C GLY A 46 7.62 -0.53 -5.96
N ARG A 47 7.70 -1.68 -6.63
CA ARG A 47 7.31 -1.86 -8.03
C ARG A 47 6.14 -2.82 -8.18
N PHE A 48 5.20 -2.50 -9.08
CA PHE A 48 4.10 -3.40 -9.43
C PHE A 48 4.58 -4.58 -10.29
N MET A 49 4.14 -5.80 -9.97
CA MET A 49 4.51 -7.04 -10.67
C MET A 49 3.29 -7.66 -11.37
N PRO A 50 3.03 -7.34 -12.65
CA PRO A 50 1.89 -7.88 -13.39
C PRO A 50 1.85 -9.41 -13.43
N GLU A 51 3.01 -10.06 -13.59
CA GLU A 51 3.18 -11.51 -13.70
C GLU A 51 2.90 -12.27 -12.39
N LEU A 52 2.92 -11.56 -11.26
CA LEU A 52 2.60 -12.10 -9.94
C LEU A 52 1.18 -11.71 -9.47
N SER A 53 0.48 -10.87 -10.23
CA SER A 53 -0.84 -10.32 -9.91
C SER A 53 -1.96 -11.05 -10.65
N ASP A 54 -3.16 -10.99 -10.08
CA ASP A 54 -4.37 -11.51 -10.72
C ASP A 54 -4.89 -10.53 -11.77
N SER A 55 -5.62 -11.06 -12.75
CA SER A 55 -6.34 -10.23 -13.71
C SER A 55 -7.46 -9.45 -13.02
N THR A 56 -7.52 -8.15 -13.27
CA THR A 56 -8.58 -7.26 -12.79
C THR A 56 -9.78 -7.20 -13.75
N GLN A 57 -9.70 -7.88 -14.91
CA GLN A 57 -10.81 -7.91 -15.86
C GLN A 57 -12.05 -8.55 -15.22
N ASN A 58 -13.20 -7.88 -15.34
CA ASN A 58 -14.48 -8.29 -14.76
C ASN A 58 -14.48 -8.45 -13.22
N SER A 59 -13.44 -7.99 -12.53
CA SER A 59 -13.36 -8.03 -11.06
C SER A 59 -14.25 -6.99 -10.36
N GLY A 60 -14.66 -5.96 -11.10
CA GLY A 60 -15.32 -4.77 -10.56
C GLY A 60 -14.36 -3.66 -10.11
N PHE A 61 -13.05 -3.91 -10.15
CA PHE A 61 -12.00 -2.91 -9.95
C PHE A 61 -11.37 -2.51 -11.29
N ASP A 62 -11.46 -1.23 -11.62
CA ASP A 62 -10.68 -0.64 -12.70
C ASP A 62 -9.32 -0.21 -12.13
N VAL A 63 -8.24 -0.84 -12.60
CA VAL A 63 -6.88 -0.62 -12.07
C VAL A 63 -5.97 -0.10 -13.17
N SER A 64 -5.23 0.97 -12.89
CA SER A 64 -4.14 1.44 -13.75
C SER A 64 -2.93 1.86 -12.91
N VAL A 65 -1.74 1.43 -13.31
CA VAL A 65 -0.48 1.80 -12.68
C VAL A 65 0.24 2.78 -13.59
N ARG A 66 0.60 3.95 -13.06
CA ARG A 66 1.20 5.04 -13.85
C ARG A 66 2.41 5.62 -13.11
N ASP A 67 3.43 5.99 -13.88
CA ASP A 67 4.61 6.76 -13.44
C ASP A 67 4.32 8.28 -13.40
N GLU A 68 3.12 8.68 -13.82
CA GLU A 68 2.72 10.09 -13.83
C GLU A 68 2.19 10.51 -12.46
N ARG A 69 2.88 11.49 -11.85
CA ARG A 69 2.41 12.25 -10.70
C ARG A 69 1.32 13.23 -11.15
N GLN A 70 0.16 12.72 -11.57
CA GLN A 70 -1.02 13.59 -11.63
C GLN A 70 -1.22 14.24 -10.26
N THR A 71 -1.57 15.53 -10.24
CA THR A 71 -1.85 16.26 -9.01
C THR A 71 -3.01 15.59 -8.26
N LEU A 72 -2.66 14.68 -7.36
CA LEU A 72 -3.62 14.05 -6.44
C LEU A 72 -4.07 15.11 -5.43
N ALA A 73 -5.20 14.86 -4.78
CA ALA A 73 -5.74 15.75 -3.76
C ALA A 73 -4.67 16.11 -2.71
N ALA A 74 -4.70 17.36 -2.25
CA ALA A 74 -3.81 17.81 -1.20
C ALA A 74 -3.94 16.90 0.04
N PRO A 75 -2.83 16.61 0.74
CA PRO A 75 -2.86 15.79 1.93
C PRO A 75 -3.78 16.41 2.99
N VAL A 76 -4.53 15.59 3.72
CA VAL A 76 -5.41 16.08 4.80
C VAL A 76 -4.55 16.63 5.94
N GLN A 77 -3.47 15.93 6.27
CA GLN A 77 -2.47 16.38 7.24
C GLN A 77 -1.05 16.21 6.65
N PRO A 78 -0.36 17.30 6.27
CA PRO A 78 1.00 17.19 5.76
C PRO A 78 1.99 16.80 6.86
N GLU A 79 2.89 15.87 6.56
CA GLU A 79 3.99 15.46 7.44
C GLU A 79 5.18 14.90 6.64
N ILE A 80 6.34 14.74 7.28
CA ILE A 80 7.61 14.49 6.59
C ILE A 80 7.69 13.13 5.87
N PHE A 81 7.14 12.05 6.44
CA PHE A 81 7.14 10.71 5.85
C PHE A 81 6.12 10.57 4.72
N LEU A 82 5.04 11.36 4.75
CA LEU A 82 4.12 11.54 3.63
C LEU A 82 4.85 12.12 2.44
N HIS A 83 5.53 13.25 2.62
CA HIS A 83 6.29 13.89 1.55
C HIS A 83 7.44 13.01 1.05
N LEU A 84 8.08 12.26 1.94
CA LEU A 84 9.11 11.27 1.57
C LEU A 84 8.51 10.18 0.67
N THR A 85 7.38 9.60 1.07
CA THR A 85 6.72 8.54 0.30
C THR A 85 6.20 9.05 -1.04
N GLU A 86 5.62 10.24 -1.09
CA GLU A 86 5.20 10.85 -2.37
C GLU A 86 6.37 11.19 -3.29
N SER A 87 7.53 11.55 -2.73
CA SER A 87 8.73 11.87 -3.52
C SER A 87 9.43 10.63 -4.07
N LEU A 88 9.44 9.52 -3.32
CA LEU A 88 10.21 8.31 -3.64
C LEU A 88 9.38 7.17 -4.24
N ALA A 89 8.05 7.25 -4.23
CA ALA A 89 7.21 6.28 -4.92
C ALA A 89 7.47 6.34 -6.43
N HIS A 90 7.77 5.18 -7.03
CA HIS A 90 8.00 5.06 -8.47
C HIS A 90 6.72 5.21 -9.29
N CYS A 91 5.63 4.57 -8.85
CA CYS A 91 4.36 4.60 -9.56
C CYS A 91 3.21 4.82 -8.59
N VAL A 92 2.10 5.34 -9.12
CA VAL A 92 0.82 5.38 -8.42
C VAL A 92 -0.11 4.31 -8.99
N THR A 93 -0.70 3.51 -8.11
CA THR A 93 -1.79 2.59 -8.48
C THR A 93 -3.13 3.30 -8.30
N TYR A 94 -3.81 3.58 -9.41
CA TYR A 94 -5.17 4.12 -9.42
C TYR A 94 -6.16 2.96 -9.45
N ILE A 95 -7.07 2.94 -8.49
CA ILE A 95 -8.09 1.92 -8.30
C ILE A 95 -9.44 2.62 -8.27
N GLN A 96 -10.35 2.18 -9.12
CA GLN A 96 -11.70 2.74 -9.18
C GLN A 96 -12.77 1.65 -9.13
N VAL A 97 -13.83 1.91 -8.36
CA VAL A 97 -15.06 1.12 -8.38
C VAL A 97 -16.17 2.02 -8.91
N ARG A 98 -16.84 1.58 -9.99
CA ARG A 98 -17.84 2.37 -10.70
C ARG A 98 -19.14 2.50 -9.89
N ARG A 99 -19.99 3.44 -10.32
CA ARG A 99 -21.27 3.76 -9.66
C ARG A 99 -22.11 2.50 -9.46
N ASN A 100 -22.64 2.33 -8.25
CA ASN A 100 -23.49 1.18 -7.85
C ASN A 100 -22.85 -0.21 -8.07
N GLN A 101 -21.52 -0.30 -8.21
CA GLN A 101 -20.83 -1.57 -8.32
C GLN A 101 -20.44 -2.10 -6.95
N ARG A 102 -20.52 -3.43 -6.83
CA ARG A 102 -20.13 -4.17 -5.62
C ARG A 102 -19.27 -5.37 -6.04
N PRO A 103 -17.94 -5.21 -6.16
CA PRO A 103 -17.04 -6.31 -6.44
C PRO A 103 -17.29 -7.48 -5.48
N VAL A 104 -17.42 -8.69 -6.03
CA VAL A 104 -17.75 -9.90 -5.24
C VAL A 104 -16.60 -10.28 -4.31
N LYS A 105 -15.36 -10.09 -4.77
CA LYS A 105 -14.14 -10.38 -4.01
C LYS A 105 -13.49 -9.08 -3.53
N PRO A 106 -12.84 -9.07 -2.36
CA PRO A 106 -12.02 -7.94 -1.93
C PRO A 106 -10.83 -7.74 -2.86
N LEU A 107 -10.33 -6.51 -2.93
CA LEU A 107 -9.04 -6.19 -3.52
C LEU A 107 -7.95 -6.36 -2.48
N LEU A 108 -6.92 -7.15 -2.78
CA LEU A 108 -5.74 -7.34 -1.93
C LEU A 108 -4.53 -6.65 -2.57
N LEU A 109 -3.98 -5.65 -1.89
CA LEU A 109 -2.71 -5.02 -2.21
C LEU A 109 -1.61 -5.70 -1.38
N MET A 110 -0.87 -6.61 -1.99
CA MET A 110 0.20 -7.37 -1.33
C MET A 110 1.55 -6.73 -1.63
N HIS A 111 2.24 -6.29 -0.58
CA HIS A 111 3.54 -5.64 -0.63
C HIS A 111 4.58 -6.55 -0.01
N ILE A 112 5.61 -6.87 -0.79
CA ILE A 112 6.72 -7.70 -0.37
C ILE A 112 7.97 -6.83 -0.47
N THR A 113 8.55 -6.50 0.68
CA THR A 113 9.79 -5.72 0.76
C THR A 113 10.90 -6.62 1.27
N GLN A 114 12.10 -6.51 0.72
CA GLN A 114 13.27 -7.24 1.19
C GLN A 114 14.40 -6.31 1.59
N GLY A 115 15.13 -6.70 2.63
CA GLY A 115 16.40 -6.06 2.98
C GLY A 115 17.54 -6.54 2.08
N VAL A 116 18.72 -5.99 2.30
CA VAL A 116 19.97 -6.46 1.68
C VAL A 116 20.93 -6.94 2.75
N ASP A 117 21.92 -7.74 2.34
CA ASP A 117 23.01 -8.13 3.22
C ASP A 117 23.88 -6.91 3.58
N GLY A 118 24.35 -6.87 4.82
CA GLY A 118 25.18 -5.78 5.35
C GLY A 118 24.39 -4.74 6.15
N ASP A 119 24.98 -3.55 6.29
CA ASP A 119 24.46 -2.50 7.15
C ASP A 119 23.51 -1.51 6.44
N GLU A 120 23.43 -1.59 5.11
CA GLU A 120 22.53 -0.76 4.30
C GLU A 120 21.05 -1.09 4.57
N LEU A 121 20.19 -0.10 4.37
CA LEU A 121 18.76 -0.21 4.58
C LEU A 121 18.06 -0.04 3.23
N ASN A 122 17.58 -1.14 2.66
CA ASN A 122 16.79 -1.08 1.45
C ASN A 122 15.46 -0.37 1.73
N THR A 123 15.05 0.55 0.84
CA THR A 123 13.81 1.30 0.99
C THR A 123 12.85 1.13 -0.19
N ALA A 124 11.58 0.89 0.14
CA ALA A 124 10.49 0.73 -0.82
C ALA A 124 9.32 1.66 -0.46
N HIS A 125 8.80 2.39 -1.44
CA HIS A 125 7.70 3.34 -1.26
C HIS A 125 6.50 2.99 -2.15
N TYR A 126 5.34 2.77 -1.52
CA TYR A 126 4.12 2.34 -2.18
C TYR A 126 3.08 3.46 -2.16
N ARG A 127 2.49 3.76 -3.33
CA ARG A 127 1.47 4.81 -3.48
C ARG A 127 0.24 4.27 -4.21
N HIS A 128 -0.90 4.33 -3.54
CA HIS A 128 -2.18 3.89 -4.10
C HIS A 128 -3.24 4.97 -3.93
N HIS A 129 -4.14 5.07 -4.90
CA HIS A 129 -5.30 5.94 -4.84
C HIS A 129 -6.56 5.14 -5.17
N LEU A 130 -7.50 5.11 -4.23
CA LEU A 130 -8.80 4.45 -4.38
C LEU A 130 -9.91 5.50 -4.54
N SER A 131 -10.77 5.30 -5.54
CA SER A 131 -11.98 6.09 -5.74
C SER A 131 -13.20 5.18 -5.81
N LEU A 132 -14.10 5.31 -4.83
CA LEU A 132 -15.43 4.70 -4.87
C LEU A 132 -16.43 5.73 -5.39
N ALA A 133 -17.02 5.47 -6.55
CA ALA A 133 -18.09 6.28 -7.10
C ALA A 133 -19.38 6.11 -6.27
N GLU A 134 -20.37 6.96 -6.54
CA GLU A 134 -21.64 6.97 -5.79
C GLU A 134 -22.27 5.56 -5.71
N GLY A 135 -22.72 5.18 -4.51
CA GLY A 135 -23.35 3.87 -4.27
C GLY A 135 -22.44 2.65 -4.44
N ALA A 136 -21.14 2.83 -4.70
CA ALA A 136 -20.19 1.72 -4.81
C ALA A 136 -19.88 1.11 -3.43
N GLU A 137 -19.71 -0.21 -3.36
CA GLU A 137 -19.31 -0.88 -2.12
C GLU A 137 -18.11 -1.79 -2.38
N ALA A 138 -17.03 -1.62 -1.61
CA ALA A 138 -15.83 -2.43 -1.80
C ALA A 138 -15.08 -2.69 -0.49
N THR A 139 -14.33 -3.79 -0.49
CA THR A 139 -13.36 -4.11 0.55
C THR A 139 -11.95 -4.07 -0.05
N VAL A 140 -11.05 -3.33 0.60
CA VAL A 140 -9.63 -3.23 0.22
C VAL A 140 -8.77 -3.66 1.40
N ILE A 141 -7.82 -4.56 1.14
CA ILE A 141 -6.89 -5.11 2.12
C ILE A 141 -5.48 -4.71 1.70
N GLU A 142 -4.76 -4.00 2.57
CA GLU A 142 -3.31 -3.80 2.46
C GLU A 142 -2.61 -4.88 3.27
N HIS A 143 -1.70 -5.63 2.64
CA HIS A 143 -0.90 -6.66 3.28
C HIS A 143 0.58 -6.38 3.05
N TYR A 144 1.33 -6.12 4.11
CA TYR A 144 2.78 -5.87 4.08
C TYR A 144 3.51 -7.03 4.75
N VAL A 145 4.50 -7.58 4.05
CA VAL A 145 5.33 -8.69 4.53
C VAL A 145 6.79 -8.49 4.13
N SER A 146 7.69 -9.01 4.96
CA SER A 146 9.12 -9.08 4.62
C SER A 146 9.42 -10.35 3.82
N HIS A 147 10.27 -10.24 2.80
CA HIS A 147 10.97 -11.40 2.26
C HIS A 147 12.31 -11.56 2.98
N GLY A 148 12.35 -12.48 3.95
CA GLY A 148 13.53 -12.73 4.79
C GLY A 148 13.61 -11.85 6.05
N GLU A 149 14.72 -12.01 6.78
CA GLU A 149 14.96 -11.37 8.09
C GLU A 149 15.76 -10.07 8.00
N ALA A 150 16.32 -9.76 6.83
CA ALA A 150 17.08 -8.54 6.61
C ALA A 150 16.19 -7.30 6.82
N LYS A 151 16.75 -6.29 7.49
CA LYS A 151 16.08 -5.02 7.78
C LYS A 151 15.79 -4.26 6.48
N HIS A 152 14.65 -3.60 6.42
CA HIS A 152 14.27 -2.71 5.33
C HIS A 152 13.43 -1.54 5.85
N PHE A 153 13.17 -0.58 4.98
CA PHE A 153 12.28 0.52 5.23
C PHE A 153 11.12 0.50 4.22
N THR A 154 9.90 0.40 4.73
CA THR A 154 8.68 0.55 3.95
C THR A 154 8.02 1.91 4.21
N GLY A 155 7.87 2.69 3.16
CA GLY A 155 6.97 3.83 3.09
C GLY A 155 5.67 3.46 2.39
N ALA A 156 4.52 3.81 2.96
CA ALA A 156 3.24 3.49 2.34
C ALA A 156 2.22 4.63 2.43
N ARG A 157 1.50 4.86 1.32
CA ARG A 157 0.46 5.88 1.25
C ARG A 157 -0.71 5.40 0.40
N LEU A 158 -1.86 5.21 1.05
CA LEU A 158 -3.13 4.96 0.40
C LEU A 158 -4.09 6.14 0.63
N THR A 159 -4.49 6.81 -0.45
CA THR A 159 -5.53 7.86 -0.38
C THR A 159 -6.85 7.34 -0.94
N MET A 160 -7.93 7.53 -0.19
CA MET A 160 -9.24 6.95 -0.46
C MET A 160 -10.29 8.05 -0.57
N LYS A 161 -11.05 8.06 -1.66
CA LYS A 161 -12.19 8.94 -1.87
C LYS A 161 -13.46 8.09 -1.92
N VAL A 162 -14.40 8.34 -1.02
CA VAL A 162 -15.68 7.63 -0.93
C VAL A 162 -16.80 8.62 -1.23
N ALA A 163 -17.43 8.46 -2.39
CA ALA A 163 -18.52 9.32 -2.83
C ALA A 163 -19.83 9.05 -2.06
N GLU A 164 -20.87 9.82 -2.38
CA GLU A 164 -22.17 9.72 -1.71
C GLU A 164 -22.74 8.30 -1.77
N ASN A 165 -23.33 7.85 -0.67
CA ASN A 165 -23.90 6.51 -0.52
C ASN A 165 -22.93 5.34 -0.76
N ALA A 166 -21.62 5.59 -0.93
CA ALA A 166 -20.63 4.54 -1.10
C ALA A 166 -20.16 3.98 0.26
N ARG A 167 -19.70 2.72 0.24
CA ARG A 167 -19.24 1.99 1.41
C ARG A 167 -17.86 1.40 1.19
N LEU A 168 -16.92 1.81 2.02
CA LEU A 168 -15.57 1.27 2.06
C LEU A 168 -15.36 0.46 3.33
N ARG A 169 -14.81 -0.75 3.16
CA ARG A 169 -14.14 -1.49 4.24
C ARG A 169 -12.65 -1.53 3.94
N HIS A 170 -11.84 -0.96 4.80
CA HIS A 170 -10.38 -0.92 4.67
C HIS A 170 -9.72 -1.74 5.78
N ILE A 171 -8.81 -2.65 5.40
CA ILE A 171 -8.08 -3.50 6.35
C ILE A 171 -6.60 -3.35 6.05
N LYS A 172 -5.79 -3.03 7.06
CA LYS A 172 -4.34 -2.98 6.93
C LYS A 172 -3.67 -4.01 7.84
N LEU A 173 -2.86 -4.87 7.24
CA LEU A 173 -2.10 -5.95 7.87
C LEU A 173 -0.61 -5.68 7.67
N ALA A 174 0.05 -5.09 8.68
CA ALA A 174 1.48 -4.82 8.66
C ALA A 174 2.25 -5.95 9.39
N PHE A 175 2.57 -7.01 8.67
CA PHE A 175 3.23 -8.23 9.16
C PHE A 175 4.68 -8.35 8.68
N GLU A 176 5.37 -7.22 8.62
CA GLU A 176 6.81 -7.17 8.33
C GLU A 176 7.64 -7.65 9.53
N ASN A 177 8.88 -8.03 9.27
CA ASN A 177 9.81 -8.50 10.29
C ASN A 177 10.08 -7.41 11.35
N ALA A 178 10.55 -7.85 12.52
CA ALA A 178 10.70 -6.96 13.68
C ALA A 178 11.86 -5.94 13.56
N SER A 179 12.78 -6.16 12.62
CA SER A 179 13.97 -5.32 12.40
C SER A 179 13.73 -4.19 11.38
N SER A 180 12.59 -4.18 10.70
CA SER A 180 12.23 -3.18 9.68
C SER A 180 11.50 -1.95 10.23
N TYR A 181 11.54 -0.89 9.43
CA TYR A 181 10.80 0.35 9.67
C TYR A 181 9.58 0.42 8.75
N HIS A 182 8.42 0.74 9.30
CA HIS A 182 7.19 0.99 8.53
C HIS A 182 6.63 2.37 8.89
N PHE A 183 6.64 3.28 7.92
CA PHE A 183 6.00 4.58 8.04
C PHE A 183 4.91 4.71 6.99
N ALA A 184 3.68 5.00 7.43
CA ALA A 184 2.57 5.09 6.51
C ALA A 184 1.57 6.17 6.87
N HIS A 185 0.99 6.75 5.83
CA HIS A 185 0.00 7.82 5.94
C HIS A 185 -1.14 7.58 4.97
N ASN A 186 -2.32 7.25 5.51
CA ASN A 186 -3.52 7.04 4.70
C ASN A 186 -4.50 8.21 4.88
N ASP A 187 -5.06 8.71 3.78
CA ASP A 187 -6.12 9.72 3.81
C ASP A 187 -7.46 9.08 3.43
N LEU A 188 -8.53 9.43 4.15
CA LEU A 188 -9.90 9.04 3.84
C LEU A 188 -10.79 10.28 3.69
N LEU A 189 -11.30 10.51 2.50
CA LEU A 189 -12.24 11.59 2.17
C LEU A 189 -13.63 10.99 1.99
N LEU A 190 -14.55 11.33 2.90
CA LEU A 190 -15.95 10.88 2.89
C LEU A 190 -16.86 12.01 2.40
N ALA A 191 -17.73 11.70 1.44
CA ALA A 191 -18.85 12.56 1.07
C ALA A 191 -20.05 12.35 2.01
N THR A 192 -21.13 13.10 1.81
CA THR A 192 -22.40 12.94 2.52
C THR A 192 -22.91 11.50 2.41
N ASP A 193 -23.42 10.93 3.51
CA ASP A 193 -23.97 9.56 3.59
C ASP A 193 -23.00 8.44 3.14
N ALA A 194 -21.71 8.74 3.06
CA ALA A 194 -20.66 7.74 2.84
C ALA A 194 -20.30 7.02 4.15
N LEU A 195 -19.94 5.74 4.05
CA LEU A 195 -19.44 4.95 5.17
C LEU A 195 -18.03 4.44 4.87
N GLY A 196 -17.07 4.72 5.75
CA GLY A 196 -15.73 4.13 5.73
C GLY A 196 -15.44 3.49 7.08
N VAL A 197 -15.06 2.21 7.07
CA VAL A 197 -14.69 1.44 8.28
C VAL A 197 -13.34 0.77 8.07
#